data_AF-A0A0S8GIX2-F1
#
_entry.id   AF-A0A0S8GIX2-F1
#
_cell.length_a   1.000
_cell.length_b   1.000
_cell.length_c   1.000
_cell.angle_alpha   90.00
_cell.angle_beta   90.00
_cell.angle_gamma   90.00
#
_symmetry.space_group_name_H-M   'P 1'
#
loop_
_entity.id
_entity.type
_entity.pdbx_description
1 polymer ?
#
loop_
_entity_poly.entity_id
_entity_poly.type
_entity_poly.pdbx_seq_one_letter_code
_entity_poly.pdbx_strand_id
1 'polypeptide(L)'
;MNPHWLAYIDTKRRSTALAVLQTLSQLQDTQSISFIVIGAISLLMKNYLQYVVYWDVDILFKNEKALETFMSMPKPKQLRIVDYDDSLIINKNIASLHTAWSFNHVWFNVDYILRNEIYEFYTHNAERLKPHTERVTCDDKHFNISLLTAHPWDIVIEKVISPRTQRDLERAVDTSVDIRHIFAVCEIEKENRKFWKYLFENAHYLCDERVFRKKLLQILSSADELGYPRIEIPDEVIARLEKT
;
A
#
# COMPACT_ATOMS: atom_id res chain seq x y z
N MET A 1 -19.81 -14.58 3.65
CA MET A 1 -19.27 -14.03 4.92
C MET A 1 -18.48 -12.79 4.55
N ASN A 2 -18.56 -11.72 5.33
CA ASN A 2 -17.79 -10.51 5.02
C ASN A 2 -16.34 -10.68 5.45
N PRO A 3 -15.37 -10.13 4.67
CA PRO A 3 -13.99 -10.09 5.09
C PRO A 3 -13.84 -9.40 6.45
N HIS A 4 -12.91 -9.89 7.25
CA HIS A 4 -12.54 -9.23 8.50
C HIS A 4 -12.06 -7.79 8.27
N TRP A 5 -11.28 -7.56 7.22
CA TRP A 5 -10.76 -6.23 6.89
C TRP A 5 -11.84 -5.17 6.64
N LEU A 6 -13.01 -5.58 6.13
CA LEU A 6 -14.12 -4.66 5.85
C LEU A 6 -14.73 -4.07 7.14
N ALA A 7 -14.56 -4.76 8.27
CA ALA A 7 -15.00 -4.26 9.56
C ALA A 7 -14.34 -2.92 9.92
N TYR A 8 -13.13 -2.66 9.41
CA TYR A 8 -12.36 -1.45 9.66
C TYR A 8 -12.64 -0.31 8.68
N ILE A 9 -13.53 -0.52 7.70
CA ILE A 9 -14.07 0.57 6.86
C ILE A 9 -15.39 1.05 7.47
N ASP A 10 -15.54 2.37 7.57
CA ASP A 10 -16.79 3.03 8.01
C ASP A 10 -18.00 2.47 7.25
N THR A 11 -19.07 2.16 7.99
CA THR A 11 -20.25 1.47 7.44
C THR A 11 -20.87 2.20 6.26
N LYS A 12 -20.88 3.54 6.30
CA LYS A 12 -21.43 4.38 5.21
C LYS A 12 -20.59 4.32 3.93
N ARG A 13 -19.30 3.98 4.03
CA ARG A 13 -18.36 3.93 2.90
C ARG A 13 -18.17 2.54 2.31
N ARG A 14 -18.52 1.47 3.03
CA ARG A 14 -18.27 0.07 2.63
C ARG A 14 -18.75 -0.25 1.21
N SER A 15 -20.00 0.07 0.88
CA SER A 15 -20.54 -0.22 -0.45
C SER A 15 -19.81 0.56 -1.55
N THR A 16 -19.39 1.81 -1.31
CA THR A 16 -18.62 2.59 -2.29
C THR A 16 -17.21 2.02 -2.43
N ALA A 17 -16.53 1.70 -1.33
CA ALA A 17 -15.20 1.09 -1.34
C ALA A 17 -15.20 -0.22 -2.14
N LEU A 18 -16.17 -1.11 -1.89
CA LEU A 18 -16.31 -2.37 -2.62
C LEU A 18 -16.61 -2.16 -4.11
N ALA A 19 -17.43 -1.15 -4.46
CA ALA A 19 -17.72 -0.81 -5.85
C ALA A 19 -16.47 -0.24 -6.59
N VAL A 20 -15.66 0.57 -5.90
CA VAL A 20 -14.36 1.05 -6.40
C VAL A 20 -13.44 -0.14 -6.65
N LEU A 21 -13.20 -1.00 -5.66
CA LEU A 21 -12.31 -2.16 -5.79
C LEU A 21 -12.77 -3.13 -6.89
N GLN A 22 -14.08 -3.37 -7.03
CA GLN A 22 -14.60 -4.18 -8.13
C GLN A 22 -14.36 -3.50 -9.48
N THR A 23 -14.57 -2.19 -9.58
CA THR A 23 -14.37 -1.45 -10.84
C THR A 23 -12.88 -1.47 -11.23
N LEU A 24 -11.98 -1.29 -10.26
CA LEU A 24 -10.56 -1.48 -10.48
C LEU A 24 -10.23 -2.90 -10.93
N SER A 25 -10.87 -3.92 -10.37
CA SER A 25 -10.69 -5.32 -10.79
C SER A 25 -11.05 -5.53 -12.26
N GLN A 26 -12.05 -4.80 -12.75
CA GLN A 26 -12.51 -4.86 -14.15
C GLN A 26 -11.61 -4.07 -15.11
N LEU A 27 -10.97 -3.00 -14.62
CA LEU A 27 -10.11 -2.12 -15.40
C LEU A 27 -8.64 -2.57 -15.40
N GLN A 28 -8.24 -3.47 -14.51
CA GLN A 28 -6.87 -3.96 -14.44
C GLN A 28 -6.59 -4.94 -15.58
N ASP A 29 -5.65 -4.58 -16.46
CA ASP A 29 -5.10 -5.53 -17.42
C ASP A 29 -4.02 -6.35 -16.71
N THR A 30 -4.37 -7.57 -16.33
CA THR A 30 -3.46 -8.48 -15.63
C THR A 30 -2.40 -9.10 -16.54
N GLN A 31 -2.58 -9.08 -17.86
CA GLN A 31 -1.59 -9.62 -18.81
C GLN A 31 -0.41 -8.66 -18.96
N SER A 32 -0.70 -7.36 -19.09
CA SER A 32 0.35 -6.32 -19.20
C SER A 32 0.74 -5.69 -17.87
N ILE A 33 -0.01 -5.99 -16.81
CA ILE A 33 0.03 -5.38 -15.47
C ILE A 33 -0.06 -3.85 -15.65
N SER A 34 -1.25 -3.34 -15.95
CA SER A 34 -1.40 -1.90 -16.18
C SER A 34 -1.11 -1.06 -14.93
N PHE A 35 -1.47 -1.58 -13.76
CA PHE A 35 -1.23 -0.98 -12.45
C PHE A 35 -1.26 -2.01 -11.32
N ILE A 36 -0.85 -1.61 -10.11
CA ILE A 36 -0.94 -2.37 -8.86
C ILE A 36 -1.58 -1.49 -7.78
N VAL A 37 -2.43 -2.07 -6.93
CA VAL A 37 -2.92 -1.38 -5.72
C VAL A 37 -1.85 -1.45 -4.62
N ILE A 38 -1.43 -0.30 -4.11
CA ILE A 38 -0.36 -0.19 -3.10
C ILE A 38 -0.89 0.43 -1.80
N GLY A 39 0.02 0.79 -0.89
CA GLY A 39 -0.33 1.61 0.27
C GLY A 39 -1.18 0.89 1.32
N ALA A 40 -1.98 1.68 2.03
CA ALA A 40 -2.66 1.26 3.25
C ALA A 40 -3.75 0.20 2.99
N ILE A 41 -4.52 0.38 1.90
CA ILE A 41 -5.63 -0.52 1.57
C ILE A 41 -5.13 -1.95 1.26
N SER A 42 -3.96 -2.10 0.66
CA SER A 42 -3.35 -3.40 0.39
C SER A 42 -2.98 -4.15 1.67
N LEU A 43 -2.48 -3.45 2.67
CA LEU A 43 -2.21 -4.03 4.00
C LEU A 43 -3.52 -4.37 4.73
N LEU A 44 -4.52 -3.48 4.64
CA LEU A 44 -5.84 -3.69 5.23
C LEU A 44 -6.50 -4.96 4.67
N MET A 45 -6.60 -5.09 3.35
CA MET A 45 -7.21 -6.25 2.67
C MET A 45 -6.53 -7.58 3.03
N LYS A 46 -5.25 -7.55 3.40
CA LYS A 46 -4.45 -8.70 3.85
C LYS A 46 -4.45 -8.87 5.39
N ASN A 47 -5.28 -8.13 6.11
CA ASN A 47 -5.47 -8.15 7.57
C ASN A 47 -4.26 -7.70 8.41
N TYR A 48 -3.31 -6.95 7.84
CA TYR A 48 -2.20 -6.36 8.59
C TYR A 48 -2.58 -5.09 9.34
N LEU A 49 -3.61 -4.37 8.88
CA LEU A 49 -4.13 -3.17 9.56
C LEU A 49 -5.51 -3.45 10.16
N GLN A 50 -5.70 -3.03 11.41
CA GLN A 50 -6.90 -3.31 12.20
C GLN A 50 -7.36 -2.07 12.98
N TYR A 51 -7.51 -0.94 12.29
CA TYR A 51 -7.96 0.31 12.89
C TYR A 51 -8.90 1.06 11.93
N VAL A 52 -9.82 1.87 12.45
CA VAL A 52 -10.79 2.60 11.63
C VAL A 52 -10.25 3.99 11.32
N VAL A 53 -10.07 4.29 10.03
CA VAL A 53 -9.72 5.62 9.51
C VAL A 53 -10.47 5.88 8.21
N TYR A 54 -10.32 7.08 7.65
CA TYR A 54 -10.74 7.36 6.29
C TYR A 54 -9.72 6.78 5.30
N TRP A 55 -10.01 5.57 4.84
CA TRP A 55 -9.23 4.89 3.83
C TRP A 55 -9.36 5.52 2.45
N ASP A 56 -8.29 5.41 1.69
CA ASP A 56 -8.10 5.74 0.28
C ASP A 56 -7.60 4.50 -0.49
N VAL A 57 -7.55 4.57 -1.82
CA VAL A 57 -6.92 3.55 -2.67
C VAL A 57 -5.79 4.18 -3.45
N ASP A 58 -4.56 3.77 -3.18
CA ASP A 58 -3.38 4.14 -3.97
C ASP A 58 -3.20 3.16 -5.14
N ILE A 59 -3.17 3.69 -6.37
CA ILE A 59 -2.96 2.91 -7.59
C ILE A 59 -1.64 3.32 -8.24
N LEU A 60 -0.69 2.39 -8.29
CA LEU A 60 0.61 2.60 -8.93
C LEU A 60 0.60 2.11 -10.38
N PHE A 61 0.73 3.05 -11.32
CA PHE A 61 0.76 2.78 -12.75
C PHE A 61 2.17 2.45 -13.25
N LYS A 62 2.24 1.59 -14.27
CA LYS A 62 3.48 1.21 -14.93
C LYS A 62 4.24 2.39 -15.53
N ASN A 63 3.51 3.31 -16.17
CA ASN A 63 4.01 4.50 -16.83
C ASN A 63 2.83 5.42 -17.20
N GLU A 64 3.13 6.62 -17.70
CA GLU A 64 2.15 7.61 -18.13
C GLU A 64 1.15 7.06 -19.16
N LYS A 65 1.62 6.28 -20.15
CA LYS A 65 0.74 5.67 -21.15
C LYS A 65 -0.30 4.72 -20.53
N ALA A 66 0.10 3.94 -19.53
CA ALA A 66 -0.84 3.07 -18.81
C ALA A 66 -1.89 3.88 -18.04
N LEU A 67 -1.48 5.00 -17.43
CA LEU A 67 -2.40 5.94 -16.77
C LEU A 67 -3.38 6.57 -17.77
N GLU A 68 -2.90 7.12 -18.89
CA GLU A 68 -3.75 7.71 -19.94
C GLU A 68 -4.74 6.69 -20.51
N THR A 69 -4.27 5.46 -20.74
CA THR A 69 -5.12 4.35 -21.17
C THR A 69 -6.20 4.05 -20.13
N PHE A 70 -5.83 3.96 -18.85
CA PHE A 70 -6.78 3.76 -17.76
C PHE A 70 -7.81 4.90 -17.65
N MET A 71 -7.38 6.16 -17.79
CA MET A 71 -8.26 7.33 -17.73
C MET A 71 -9.26 7.35 -18.90
N SER A 72 -8.84 6.94 -20.10
CA SER A 72 -9.68 6.87 -21.29
C SER A 72 -10.58 5.62 -21.39
N MET A 73 -10.27 4.55 -20.64
CA MET A 73 -11.11 3.35 -20.60
C MET A 73 -12.56 3.66 -20.15
N PRO A 74 -13.58 3.07 -20.81
CA PRO A 74 -14.97 3.20 -20.39
C PRO A 74 -15.16 2.73 -18.94
N LYS A 75 -15.78 3.59 -18.14
CA LYS A 75 -16.11 3.32 -16.74
C LYS A 75 -17.61 3.08 -16.57
N PRO A 76 -18.06 2.43 -15.47
CA PRO A 76 -19.48 2.23 -15.21
C PRO A 76 -20.26 3.55 -15.25
N LYS A 77 -21.43 3.57 -15.90
CA LYS A 77 -22.21 4.82 -16.10
C LYS A 77 -22.60 5.53 -14.79
N GLN A 78 -22.77 4.77 -13.72
CA GLN A 78 -23.10 5.30 -12.40
C GLN A 78 -21.90 5.85 -11.62
N LEU A 79 -20.66 5.61 -12.09
CA LEU A 79 -19.45 6.12 -11.44
C LEU A 79 -19.26 7.59 -11.78
N ARG A 80 -19.14 8.42 -10.74
CA ARG A 80 -18.69 9.81 -10.83
C ARG A 80 -17.26 9.88 -10.31
N ILE A 81 -16.40 10.54 -11.07
CA ILE A 81 -15.02 10.84 -10.67
C ILE A 81 -14.86 12.35 -10.66
N VAL A 82 -14.24 12.87 -9.61
CA VAL A 82 -13.82 14.27 -9.49
C VAL A 82 -12.32 14.28 -9.26
N ASP A 83 -11.62 15.10 -10.02
CA ASP A 83 -10.19 15.34 -9.83
C ASP A 83 -10.03 16.48 -8.81
N TYR A 84 -9.19 16.28 -7.80
CA TYR A 84 -8.85 17.34 -6.85
C TYR A 84 -7.76 18.26 -7.37
N ASP A 85 -6.92 17.75 -8.27
CA ASP A 85 -5.83 18.48 -8.89
C ASP A 85 -6.20 18.83 -10.34
N ASP A 86 -5.84 20.04 -10.79
CA ASP A 86 -6.05 20.46 -12.18
C ASP A 86 -5.18 19.65 -13.18
N SER A 87 -4.10 19.03 -12.69
CA SER A 87 -3.17 18.23 -13.46
C SER A 87 -2.35 17.30 -12.56
N LEU A 88 -1.62 16.36 -13.17
CA LEU A 88 -0.66 15.50 -12.48
C LEU A 88 0.35 16.34 -11.70
N ILE A 89 0.37 16.20 -10.37
CA ILE A 89 1.34 16.86 -9.50
C ILE A 89 2.67 16.15 -9.63
N ILE A 90 3.65 16.80 -10.26
CA ILE A 90 4.99 16.24 -10.50
C ILE A 90 5.98 16.81 -9.48
N ASN A 91 6.59 15.91 -8.72
CA ASN A 91 7.78 16.16 -7.91
C ASN A 91 8.93 15.27 -8.41
N LYS A 92 10.18 15.57 -8.00
CA LYS A 92 11.42 14.98 -8.55
C LYS A 92 11.34 13.48 -8.92
N ASN A 93 10.69 12.66 -8.07
CA ASN A 93 10.62 11.21 -8.24
C ASN A 93 9.19 10.63 -8.13
N ILE A 94 8.15 11.48 -8.15
CA ILE A 94 6.75 11.04 -8.02
C ILE A 94 5.84 11.95 -8.81
N ALA A 95 4.95 11.35 -9.59
CA ALA A 95 3.80 12.03 -10.14
C ALA A 95 2.53 11.45 -9.50
N SER A 96 1.59 12.31 -9.11
CA SER A 96 0.32 11.85 -8.54
C SER A 96 -0.86 12.67 -9.03
N LEU A 97 -2.02 12.03 -9.16
CA LEU A 97 -3.31 12.68 -9.37
C LEU A 97 -4.28 12.19 -8.30
N HIS A 98 -4.78 13.09 -7.46
CA HIS A 98 -5.73 12.75 -6.41
C HIS A 98 -7.15 12.87 -6.95
N THR A 99 -7.94 11.80 -6.78
CA THR A 99 -9.33 11.78 -7.26
C THR A 99 -10.28 11.27 -6.20
N ALA A 100 -11.56 11.57 -6.37
CA ALA A 100 -12.64 11.01 -5.57
C ALA A 100 -13.67 10.32 -6.45
N TRP A 101 -13.98 9.08 -6.11
CA TRP A 101 -14.91 8.22 -6.81
C TRP A 101 -16.20 8.08 -6.01
N SER A 102 -17.34 8.11 -6.69
CA SER A 102 -18.65 7.88 -6.07
C SER A 102 -19.57 7.07 -6.98
N PHE A 103 -20.22 6.07 -6.39
CA PHE A 103 -21.31 5.29 -7.01
C PHE A 103 -22.70 5.69 -6.48
N ASN A 104 -22.73 6.56 -5.46
CA ASN A 104 -23.92 6.99 -4.75
C ASN A 104 -23.72 8.43 -4.23
N HIS A 105 -24.06 8.73 -2.98
CA HIS A 105 -23.83 10.04 -2.34
C HIS A 105 -22.57 10.08 -1.46
N VAL A 106 -21.76 9.02 -1.48
CA VAL A 106 -20.59 8.84 -0.63
C VAL A 106 -19.34 8.74 -1.49
N TRP A 107 -18.38 9.64 -1.25
CA TRP A 107 -17.10 9.70 -1.92
C TRP A 107 -16.07 8.76 -1.27
N PHE A 108 -15.18 8.22 -2.10
CA PHE A 108 -14.02 7.43 -1.70
C PHE A 108 -12.80 7.90 -2.49
N ASN A 109 -11.69 8.15 -1.82
CA ASN A 109 -10.49 8.68 -2.46
C ASN A 109 -9.77 7.57 -3.23
N VAL A 110 -9.29 7.91 -4.42
CA VAL A 110 -8.52 7.02 -5.30
C VAL A 110 -7.40 7.85 -5.91
N ASP A 111 -6.17 7.53 -5.55
CA ASP A 111 -4.99 8.28 -5.95
C ASP A 111 -4.25 7.52 -7.04
N TYR A 112 -3.94 8.21 -8.13
CA TYR A 112 -3.16 7.65 -9.24
C TYR A 112 -1.71 8.06 -9.06
N ILE A 113 -0.80 7.10 -9.04
CA ILE A 113 0.61 7.30 -8.70
C ILE A 113 1.49 6.78 -9.85
N LEU A 114 2.51 7.57 -10.20
CA LEU A 114 3.56 7.23 -11.14
C LEU A 114 4.92 7.32 -10.44
N ARG A 115 5.54 6.15 -10.24
CA ARG A 115 6.88 5.99 -9.67
C ARG A 115 7.55 4.76 -10.28
N ASN A 116 8.23 4.94 -11.41
CA ASN A 116 8.74 3.83 -12.23
C ASN A 116 9.61 2.84 -11.43
N GLU A 117 10.60 3.31 -10.67
CA GLU A 117 11.48 2.45 -9.87
C GLU A 117 10.71 1.61 -8.84
N ILE A 118 9.69 2.19 -8.20
CA ILE A 118 8.85 1.48 -7.24
C ILE A 118 7.93 0.48 -7.94
N TYR A 119 7.42 0.82 -9.13
CA TYR A 119 6.62 -0.08 -9.92
C TYR A 119 7.43 -1.31 -10.36
N GLU A 120 8.65 -1.09 -10.87
CA GLU A 120 9.59 -2.15 -11.22
C GLU A 120 9.90 -3.02 -10.00
N PHE A 121 10.13 -2.41 -8.83
CA PHE A 121 10.30 -3.15 -7.59
C PHE A 121 9.05 -3.97 -7.20
N TYR A 122 7.82 -3.49 -7.33
CA TYR A 122 6.65 -4.33 -7.02
C TYR A 122 6.41 -5.44 -8.05
N THR A 123 6.96 -5.32 -9.26
CA THR A 123 6.72 -6.26 -10.37
C THR A 123 7.89 -7.16 -10.71
N HIS A 124 9.08 -6.95 -10.13
CA HIS A 124 10.29 -7.70 -10.48
C HIS A 124 10.13 -9.21 -10.32
N ASN A 125 9.28 -9.64 -9.37
CA ASN A 125 8.96 -11.04 -9.14
C ASN A 125 7.50 -11.36 -9.49
N ALA A 126 7.25 -11.59 -10.78
CA ALA A 126 5.92 -11.87 -11.32
C ALA A 126 5.24 -13.10 -10.67
N GLU A 127 6.01 -14.09 -10.19
CA GLU A 127 5.43 -15.28 -9.52
C GLU A 127 4.77 -14.94 -8.17
N ARG A 128 5.20 -13.84 -7.53
CA ARG A 128 4.67 -13.36 -6.26
C ARG A 128 3.51 -12.38 -6.44
N LEU A 129 3.39 -11.77 -7.62
CA LEU A 129 2.33 -10.84 -7.93
C LEU A 129 1.05 -11.59 -8.35
N LYS A 130 0.40 -12.21 -7.36
CA LYS A 130 -0.88 -12.91 -7.53
C LYS A 130 -2.05 -11.98 -7.17
N PRO A 131 -3.17 -12.03 -7.92
CA PRO A 131 -4.35 -11.26 -7.56
C PRO A 131 -4.88 -11.66 -6.18
N HIS A 132 -5.16 -10.67 -5.33
CA HIS A 132 -6.06 -10.83 -4.19
C HIS A 132 -7.47 -11.04 -4.74
N THR A 133 -8.01 -12.24 -4.55
CA THR A 133 -9.32 -12.61 -5.06
C THR A 133 -10.29 -12.83 -3.91
N GLU A 134 -11.41 -12.12 -3.94
CA GLU A 134 -12.41 -12.19 -2.87
C GLU A 134 -13.82 -11.93 -3.40
N ARG A 135 -14.81 -12.63 -2.84
CA ARG A 135 -16.22 -12.38 -3.10
C ARG A 135 -16.90 -11.88 -1.82
N VAL A 136 -17.44 -10.68 -1.88
CA VAL A 136 -18.02 -9.97 -0.72
C VAL A 136 -19.52 -9.71 -0.94
N THR A 137 -20.32 -9.77 0.11
CA THR A 137 -21.75 -9.40 0.06
C THR A 137 -22.02 -8.23 1.01
N CYS A 138 -22.38 -7.07 0.48
CA CYS A 138 -22.72 -5.89 1.27
C CYS A 138 -24.02 -5.28 0.75
N ASP A 139 -24.97 -4.98 1.64
CA ASP A 139 -26.27 -4.37 1.32
C ASP A 139 -26.99 -5.07 0.15
N ASP A 140 -27.12 -6.41 0.25
CA ASP A 140 -27.73 -7.29 -0.75
C ASP A 140 -27.07 -7.29 -2.15
N LYS A 141 -25.87 -6.70 -2.27
CA LYS A 141 -25.07 -6.70 -3.49
C LYS A 141 -23.86 -7.60 -3.33
N HIS A 142 -23.52 -8.29 -4.43
CA HIS A 142 -22.30 -9.08 -4.53
C HIS A 142 -21.21 -8.29 -5.24
N PHE A 143 -20.03 -8.29 -4.63
CA PHE A 143 -18.84 -7.70 -5.20
C PHE A 143 -17.79 -8.78 -5.45
N ASN A 144 -17.24 -8.79 -6.66
CA ASN A 144 -16.14 -9.69 -7.03
C ASN A 144 -14.88 -8.86 -7.18
N ILE A 145 -13.93 -9.05 -6.27
CA ILE A 145 -12.66 -8.34 -6.24
C ILE A 145 -11.58 -9.30 -6.71
N SER A 146 -10.79 -8.87 -7.69
CA SER A 146 -9.62 -9.57 -8.20
C SER A 146 -8.59 -8.53 -8.60
N LEU A 147 -7.68 -8.20 -7.67
CA LEU A 147 -6.71 -7.11 -7.83
C LEU A 147 -5.29 -7.56 -7.53
N LEU A 148 -4.35 -7.21 -8.40
CA LEU A 148 -2.93 -7.22 -8.03
C LEU A 148 -2.70 -6.16 -6.97
N THR A 149 -2.30 -6.60 -5.78
CA THR A 149 -2.02 -5.77 -4.60
C THR A 149 -0.57 -6.00 -4.18
N ALA A 150 0.11 -4.93 -3.78
CA ALA A 150 1.48 -5.02 -3.28
C ALA A 150 1.61 -6.05 -2.15
N HIS A 151 2.74 -6.75 -2.11
CA HIS A 151 3.04 -7.66 -1.02
C HIS A 151 3.31 -6.85 0.26
N PRO A 152 2.79 -7.24 1.43
CA PRO A 152 3.00 -6.51 2.69
C PRO A 152 4.49 -6.28 3.00
N TRP A 153 5.33 -7.27 2.70
CA TRP A 153 6.77 -7.18 2.92
C TRP A 153 7.46 -6.19 1.97
N ASP A 154 6.98 -6.05 0.73
CA ASP A 154 7.49 -5.03 -0.20
C ASP A 154 7.10 -3.62 0.26
N ILE A 155 5.89 -3.46 0.80
CA ILE A 155 5.43 -2.19 1.39
C ILE A 155 6.32 -1.79 2.57
N VAL A 156 6.77 -2.74 3.40
CA VAL A 156 7.75 -2.45 4.47
C VAL A 156 9.06 -1.95 3.86
N ILE A 157 9.59 -2.61 2.84
CA ILE A 157 10.84 -2.18 2.19
C ILE A 157 10.70 -0.75 1.67
N GLU A 158 9.65 -0.47 0.89
CA GLU A 158 9.38 0.86 0.33
C GLU A 158 9.30 1.93 1.43
N LYS A 159 8.57 1.65 2.52
CA LYS A 159 8.36 2.61 3.60
C LYS A 159 9.62 2.85 4.41
N VAL A 160 10.45 1.86 4.67
CA VAL A 160 11.72 2.04 5.40
C VAL A 160 12.64 3.02 4.67
N ILE A 161 12.72 2.92 3.34
CA ILE A 161 13.61 3.77 2.54
C ILE A 161 12.99 5.11 2.15
N SER A 162 11.67 5.27 2.34
CA SER A 162 10.92 6.46 1.95
C SER A 162 11.52 7.73 2.57
N PRO A 163 11.75 8.79 1.77
CA PRO A 163 12.14 10.10 2.29
C PRO A 163 11.12 10.69 3.27
N ARG A 164 9.84 10.28 3.17
CA ARG A 164 8.79 10.68 4.12
C ARG A 164 9.06 10.09 5.50
N THR A 165 9.35 8.79 5.58
CA THR A 165 9.70 8.12 6.85
C THR A 165 10.90 8.78 7.52
N GLN A 166 11.96 9.10 6.74
CA GLN A 166 13.12 9.81 7.26
C GLN A 166 12.75 11.16 7.89
N ARG A 167 11.95 11.96 7.18
CA ARG A 167 11.47 13.26 7.64
C ARG A 167 10.60 13.13 8.90
N ASP A 168 9.74 12.12 8.94
CA ASP A 168 8.83 11.88 10.05
C ASP A 168 9.60 11.45 11.31
N LEU A 169 10.66 10.64 11.16
CA LEU A 169 11.58 10.31 12.25
C LEU A 169 12.31 11.55 12.77
N GLU A 170 12.90 12.35 11.88
CA GLU A 170 13.65 13.57 12.25
C GLU A 170 12.78 14.61 12.96
N ARG A 171 11.48 14.61 12.67
CA ARG A 171 10.50 15.51 13.29
C ARG A 171 9.75 14.89 14.47
N ALA A 172 10.07 13.65 14.85
CA ALA A 172 9.39 12.88 15.88
C ALA A 172 7.85 12.89 15.71
N VAL A 173 7.38 12.65 14.47
CA VAL A 173 5.95 12.60 14.17
C VAL A 173 5.36 11.28 14.65
N ASP A 174 4.71 11.31 15.80
CA ASP A 174 3.99 10.17 16.42
C ASP A 174 2.84 9.62 15.53
N THR A 175 2.32 10.43 14.62
CA THR A 175 1.22 10.11 13.71
C THR A 175 1.65 9.64 12.31
N SER A 176 2.94 9.33 12.12
CA SER A 176 3.43 8.88 10.81
C SER A 176 2.79 7.58 10.35
N VAL A 177 2.05 7.66 9.24
CA VAL A 177 1.36 6.51 8.61
C VAL A 177 2.35 5.47 8.09
N ASP A 178 3.49 5.91 7.55
CA ASP A 178 4.51 5.00 7.02
C ASP A 178 5.13 4.17 8.15
N ILE A 179 5.51 4.84 9.25
CA ILE A 179 6.07 4.19 10.43
C ILE A 179 5.05 3.22 11.05
N ARG A 180 3.80 3.65 11.20
CA ARG A 180 2.72 2.78 11.71
C ARG A 180 2.57 1.49 10.91
N HIS A 181 2.64 1.57 9.59
CA HIS A 181 2.53 0.38 8.73
C HIS A 181 3.74 -0.55 8.88
N ILE A 182 4.95 -0.01 9.04
CA ILE A 182 6.15 -0.80 9.34
C ILE A 182 5.95 -1.56 10.65
N PHE A 183 5.57 -0.87 11.73
CA PHE A 183 5.32 -1.52 13.02
C PHE A 183 4.21 -2.57 12.95
N ALA A 184 3.10 -2.29 12.27
CA ALA A 184 1.99 -3.24 12.13
C ALA A 184 2.42 -4.54 11.44
N VAL A 185 3.21 -4.45 10.37
CA VAL A 185 3.71 -5.64 9.67
C VAL A 185 4.78 -6.36 10.49
N CYS A 186 5.75 -5.63 11.05
CA CYS A 186 6.81 -6.21 11.86
C CYS A 186 6.27 -6.93 13.10
N GLU A 187 5.24 -6.40 13.77
CA GLU A 187 4.65 -7.06 14.95
C GLU A 187 4.03 -8.41 14.60
N ILE A 188 3.34 -8.50 13.46
CA ILE A 188 2.74 -9.75 12.97
C ILE A 188 3.82 -10.75 12.54
N GLU A 189 4.91 -10.27 11.94
CA GLU A 189 5.94 -11.09 11.29
C GLU A 189 7.21 -11.28 12.13
N LYS A 190 7.25 -10.80 13.38
CA LYS A 190 8.49 -10.74 14.18
C LYS A 190 9.20 -12.09 14.34
N GLU A 191 8.45 -13.19 14.42
CA GLU A 191 9.00 -14.56 14.51
C GLU A 191 9.20 -15.24 13.15
N ASN A 192 8.81 -14.59 12.05
CA ASN A 192 8.85 -15.18 10.72
C ASN A 192 10.23 -15.00 10.08
N ARG A 193 11.08 -16.03 10.15
CA ARG A 193 12.41 -16.03 9.50
C ARG A 193 12.37 -15.75 8.00
N LYS A 194 11.30 -16.14 7.29
CA LYS A 194 11.18 -15.88 5.84
C LYS A 194 10.97 -14.40 5.57
N PHE A 195 10.22 -13.70 6.42
CA PHE A 195 10.02 -12.26 6.34
C PHE A 195 11.34 -11.50 6.47
N TRP A 196 12.10 -11.76 7.54
CA TRP A 196 13.39 -11.08 7.74
C TRP A 196 14.38 -11.35 6.62
N LYS A 197 14.52 -12.62 6.23
CA LYS A 197 15.35 -13.00 5.08
C LYS A 197 14.93 -12.23 3.83
N TYR A 198 13.63 -12.16 3.56
CA TYR A 198 13.08 -11.45 2.42
C TYR A 198 13.44 -9.96 2.43
N LEU A 199 13.23 -9.26 3.55
CA LEU A 199 13.49 -7.82 3.63
C LEU A 199 14.92 -7.50 3.21
N PHE A 200 15.89 -8.21 3.77
CA PHE A 200 17.31 -7.99 3.45
C PHE A 200 17.67 -8.42 2.03
N GLU A 201 17.09 -9.52 1.54
CA GLU A 201 17.33 -9.99 0.18
C GLU A 201 16.68 -9.14 -0.90
N ASN A 202 15.63 -8.37 -0.62
CA ASN A 202 14.90 -7.60 -1.65
C ASN A 202 15.10 -6.08 -1.51
N ALA A 203 15.58 -5.57 -0.38
CA ALA A 203 15.86 -4.14 -0.23
C ALA A 203 16.94 -3.62 -1.19
N HIS A 204 17.85 -4.48 -1.65
CA HIS A 204 18.93 -4.13 -2.58
C HIS A 204 18.43 -3.60 -3.94
N TYR A 205 17.19 -3.91 -4.31
CA TYR A 205 16.56 -3.38 -5.52
C TYR A 205 16.36 -1.86 -5.46
N LEU A 206 16.21 -1.29 -4.25
CA LEU A 206 15.91 0.13 -4.07
C LEU A 206 17.03 0.90 -3.36
N CYS A 207 17.87 0.24 -2.55
CA CYS A 207 18.99 0.90 -1.88
C CYS A 207 20.06 -0.10 -1.42
N ASP A 208 21.25 0.38 -1.08
CA ASP A 208 22.29 -0.45 -0.47
C ASP A 208 21.81 -1.14 0.83
N GLU A 209 22.15 -2.42 1.02
CA GLU A 209 21.70 -3.21 2.18
C GLU A 209 22.08 -2.53 3.51
N ARG A 210 23.26 -1.90 3.61
CA ARG A 210 23.68 -1.19 4.83
C ARG A 210 22.78 -0.01 5.13
N VAL A 211 22.36 0.73 4.10
CA VAL A 211 21.44 1.86 4.23
C VAL A 211 20.08 1.36 4.72
N PHE A 212 19.57 0.26 4.14
CA PHE A 212 18.33 -0.35 4.58
C PHE A 212 18.38 -0.79 6.05
N ARG A 213 19.41 -1.57 6.43
CA ARG A 213 19.59 -2.06 7.80
C ARG A 213 19.66 -0.93 8.81
N LYS A 214 20.44 0.11 8.51
CA LYS A 214 20.57 1.29 9.38
C LYS A 214 19.22 2.00 9.58
N LYS A 215 18.48 2.22 8.50
CA LYS A 215 17.16 2.86 8.57
C LYS A 215 16.14 2.03 9.32
N LEU A 216 16.07 0.73 9.05
CA LEU A 216 15.17 -0.19 9.75
C LEU A 216 15.50 -0.27 11.23
N LEU A 217 16.78 -0.39 11.60
CA LEU A 217 17.23 -0.38 12.99
C LEU A 217 16.82 0.92 13.69
N GLN A 218 17.06 2.08 13.05
CA GLN A 218 16.67 3.38 13.58
C GLN A 218 15.16 3.44 13.87
N ILE A 219 14.32 3.02 12.91
CA ILE A 219 12.86 3.00 13.06
C ILE A 219 12.46 2.14 14.26
N LEU A 220 12.97 0.91 14.35
CA LEU A 220 12.62 -0.03 15.41
C LEU A 220 13.12 0.45 16.79
N SER A 221 14.32 1.06 16.86
CA SER A 221 14.87 1.60 18.10
C SER A 221 14.13 2.83 18.62
N SER A 222 13.46 3.58 17.75
CA SER A 222 12.68 4.78 18.10
C SER A 222 11.22 4.47 18.47
N ALA A 223 10.84 3.20 18.67
CA ALA A 223 9.46 2.79 18.96
C ALA A 223 8.83 3.61 20.10
N ASP A 224 9.48 3.63 21.28
CA ASP A 224 8.98 4.32 22.47
C ASP A 224 8.81 5.83 22.24
N GLU A 225 9.81 6.47 21.60
CA GLU A 225 9.81 7.92 21.31
C GLU A 225 8.66 8.32 20.38
N LEU A 226 8.27 7.40 19.50
CA LEU A 226 7.20 7.59 18.51
C LEU A 226 5.83 7.11 19.02
N GLY A 227 5.75 6.61 20.27
CA GLY A 227 4.51 6.14 20.88
C GLY A 227 4.06 4.74 20.43
N TYR A 228 4.96 3.93 19.88
CA TYR A 228 4.70 2.54 19.49
C TYR A 228 5.19 1.56 20.56
N PRO A 229 4.50 0.43 20.77
CA PRO A 229 5.01 -0.63 21.64
C PRO A 229 6.32 -1.19 21.05
N ARG A 230 7.25 -1.55 21.94
CA ARG A 230 8.46 -2.27 21.53
C ARG A 230 8.08 -3.61 20.92
N ILE A 231 8.61 -3.88 19.72
CA ILE A 231 8.54 -5.18 19.09
C ILE A 231 9.72 -6.00 19.60
N GLU A 232 9.45 -7.18 20.16
CA GLU A 232 10.49 -8.16 20.48
C GLU A 232 10.98 -8.78 19.17
N ILE A 233 12.15 -8.34 18.72
CA ILE A 233 12.80 -8.82 17.50
C ILE A 233 13.82 -9.89 17.88
N PRO A 234 13.89 -11.04 17.17
CA PRO A 234 14.86 -12.08 17.47
C PRO A 234 16.32 -11.57 17.45
N ASP A 235 17.14 -12.00 18.39
CA ASP A 235 18.55 -11.58 18.53
C ASP A 235 19.35 -11.77 17.22
N GLU A 236 19.06 -12.83 16.46
CA GLU A 236 19.71 -13.09 15.17
C GLU A 236 19.43 -11.99 14.13
N VAL A 237 18.25 -11.37 14.19
CA VAL A 237 17.85 -10.27 13.31
C VAL A 237 18.49 -8.98 13.78
N ILE A 238 18.50 -8.71 15.09
CA ILE A 238 19.19 -7.54 15.67
C ILE A 238 20.67 -7.56 15.32
N ALA A 239 21.37 -8.68 15.55
CA ALA A 239 22.78 -8.84 15.21
C ALA A 239 23.04 -8.62 13.71
N ARG A 240 22.09 -9.01 12.84
CA ARG A 240 22.19 -8.73 11.40
C ARG A 240 22.01 -7.24 11.09
N LEU A 241 21.06 -6.57 11.73
CA LEU A 241 20.81 -5.13 11.55
C LEU A 241 22.00 -4.27 11.99
N GLU A 242 22.67 -4.65 13.07
CA GLU A 242 23.83 -3.95 13.63
C GLU A 242 25.12 -4.16 12.83
N LYS A 243 25.17 -5.19 11.98
CA LYS A 243 26.35 -5.51 11.18
C LYS A 243 26.60 -4.40 10.15
N THR A 244 27.72 -3.70 10.30
CA THR A 244 28.18 -2.65 9.37
C THR A 244 28.81 -3.23 8.11
#